data_AF-A0A7Y0LVQ8-F1
#
_entry.id   AF-A0A7Y0LVQ8-F1
#
_cell.length_a   1.000
_cell.length_b   1.000
_cell.length_c   1.000
_cell.angle_alpha   90.00
_cell.angle_beta   90.00
_cell.angle_gamma   90.00
#
_symmetry.space_group_name_H-M   'P 1'
#
loop_
_entity.id
_entity.type
_entity.pdbx_description
1 polymer ?
#
loop_
_entity_poly.entity_id
_entity_poly.type
_entity_poly.pdbx_seq_one_letter_code
_entity_poly.pdbx_strand_id
1 'polypeptide(L)'
;MVRVGLIGFGGGSALIPLMEDELVARRRILDRATFSRHIVVASITPGALPVKLGGLAGTTVGGAWLCLTMATLVSLPGTAATVGILSAVRSGGQGVIRYVELASVGVTVFIIALLVHYVGKVLTSEGSGWLVAAGIATLSFLATGAADAAEFIGHLIGRQWQPSVPRLTAVQLVASALVIIALRAALRRGHPARLPAIGHDGGLGAAAVLRSTALLLSVAAGATAAAALVGGKEALALMALVALSTLTSFGGGEAYVGVADGFFVGGGHLSADVFYSQVVPVANALPGPILVKIAAGVGYGATAPTQGATAAWVVAAAGALLAVTVGTAVAVLVLGAYHRAQRSAVVRDIGLYILPVICGLLITTSLSMLNAGADVSIRAGVQPWLTLWLSLAATVLVTWLRHRRSVHDAVLILLCGAASLAAMTAA
;
A
#
# COMPACT_ATOMS: atom_id res chain seq x y z
N MET A 1 16.69 1.16 13.31
CA MET A 1 15.43 1.28 12.53
C MET A 1 15.24 2.67 11.93
N VAL A 2 15.46 3.77 12.65
CA VAL A 2 15.35 5.14 12.09
C VAL A 2 16.13 5.31 10.78
N ARG A 3 17.39 4.85 10.75
CA ARG A 3 18.21 4.86 9.52
C ARG A 3 17.49 4.16 8.35
N VAL A 4 17.01 2.93 8.56
CA VAL A 4 16.23 2.18 7.55
C VAL A 4 15.03 2.99 7.06
N GLY A 5 14.31 3.68 7.95
CA GLY A 5 13.18 4.53 7.60
C GLY A 5 13.53 5.83 6.86
N LEU A 6 14.76 6.34 7.03
CA LEU A 6 15.24 7.57 6.37
C LEU A 6 15.84 7.32 4.98
N ILE A 7 16.60 6.24 4.81
CA ILE A 7 17.31 5.95 3.55
C ILE A 7 16.61 4.89 2.70
N GLY A 8 15.62 4.21 3.26
CA GLY A 8 14.89 3.15 2.59
C GLY A 8 13.93 3.65 1.53
N PHE A 9 14.40 3.72 0.28
CA PHE A 9 13.58 3.94 -0.91
C PHE A 9 13.27 2.63 -1.62
N GLY A 10 12.09 2.54 -2.23
CA GLY A 10 11.58 1.33 -2.86
C GLY A 10 10.66 0.53 -1.93
N GLY A 11 9.79 -0.28 -2.53
CA GLY A 11 8.81 -1.11 -1.81
C GLY A 11 9.44 -2.08 -0.79
N GLY A 12 8.60 -2.90 -0.15
CA GLY A 12 9.02 -3.80 0.92
C GLY A 12 10.24 -4.67 0.59
N SER A 13 10.39 -5.13 -0.65
CA SER A 13 11.53 -5.95 -1.10
C SER A 13 12.86 -5.21 -1.17
N ALA A 14 12.87 -3.90 -1.46
CA ALA A 14 14.09 -3.09 -1.49
C ALA A 14 14.64 -2.85 -0.07
N LEU A 15 13.76 -2.88 0.93
CA LEU A 15 14.10 -2.70 2.32
C LEU A 15 14.64 -3.97 3.00
N ILE A 16 14.41 -5.16 2.43
CA ILE A 16 14.91 -6.41 3.00
C ILE A 16 16.45 -6.42 3.09
N PRO A 17 17.22 -6.17 2.01
CA PRO A 17 18.68 -6.18 2.08
C PRO A 17 19.23 -5.10 3.03
N LEU A 18 18.57 -3.94 3.08
CA LEU A 18 18.97 -2.86 3.99
C LEU A 18 18.75 -3.24 5.46
N MET A 19 17.63 -3.90 5.75
CA MET A 19 17.35 -4.41 7.09
C MET A 19 18.27 -5.58 7.45
N GLU A 20 18.62 -6.43 6.49
CA GLU A 20 19.61 -7.50 6.67
C GLU A 20 20.99 -6.94 7.02
N ASP A 21 21.46 -5.95 6.26
CA ASP A 21 22.73 -5.26 6.53
C ASP A 21 22.73 -4.62 7.92
N GLU A 22 21.65 -3.89 8.28
CA GLU A 22 21.60 -3.21 9.58
C GLU A 22 21.43 -4.20 10.76
N LEU A 23 20.51 -5.17 10.68
CA LEU A 23 20.16 -6.06 11.80
C LEU A 23 21.13 -7.24 11.97
N VAL A 24 21.61 -7.81 10.86
CA VAL A 24 22.44 -9.02 10.85
C VAL A 24 23.92 -8.65 10.72
N ALA A 25 24.30 -7.88 9.70
CA ALA A 25 25.72 -7.64 9.42
C ALA A 25 26.35 -6.61 10.37
N ARG A 26 25.76 -5.40 10.47
CA ARG A 26 26.31 -4.28 11.24
C ARG A 26 26.07 -4.40 12.74
N ARG A 27 24.81 -4.59 13.15
CA ARG A 27 24.43 -4.61 14.57
C ARG A 27 24.53 -6.00 15.20
N ARG A 28 24.52 -7.06 14.39
CA ARG A 28 24.60 -8.46 14.84
C ARG A 28 23.57 -8.80 15.93
N ILE A 29 22.38 -8.21 15.84
CA ILE A 29 21.29 -8.43 16.81
C ILE A 29 20.41 -9.63 16.43
N LEU A 30 20.50 -10.07 15.18
CA LEU A 30 19.86 -11.28 14.68
C LEU A 30 20.87 -12.11 13.88
N ASP A 31 20.74 -13.44 13.95
CA ASP A 31 21.40 -14.34 13.02
C ASP A 31 20.63 -14.41 11.67
N ARG A 32 21.31 -14.90 10.63
CA ARG A 32 20.76 -14.99 9.26
C ARG A 32 19.54 -15.94 9.17
N ALA A 33 19.49 -17.00 9.97
CA ALA A 33 18.37 -17.95 9.96
C ALA A 33 17.10 -17.34 10.59
N THR A 34 17.25 -16.67 11.74
CA THR A 34 16.18 -15.93 12.42
C THR A 34 15.65 -14.81 11.54
N PHE A 35 16.53 -14.04 10.89
CA PHE A 35 16.09 -13.00 9.95
C PHE A 35 15.36 -13.58 8.72
N SER A 36 15.85 -14.70 8.16
CA SER A 36 15.16 -15.39 7.05
C SER A 36 13.77 -15.87 7.46
N ARG A 37 13.62 -16.40 8.68
CA ARG A 37 12.31 -16.77 9.24
C ARG A 37 11.38 -15.56 9.37
N HIS A 38 11.90 -14.40 9.79
CA HIS A 38 11.11 -13.16 9.83
C HIS A 38 10.66 -12.72 8.44
N ILE A 39 11.51 -12.84 7.41
CA ILE A 39 11.13 -12.56 6.02
C ILE A 39 9.96 -13.45 5.59
N VAL A 40 10.03 -14.76 5.87
CA VAL A 40 8.95 -15.69 5.53
C VAL A 40 7.65 -15.28 6.21
N VAL A 41 7.66 -15.04 7.54
CA VAL A 41 6.46 -14.62 8.27
C VAL A 41 5.93 -13.28 7.78
N ALA A 42 6.80 -12.29 7.58
CA ALA A 42 6.41 -10.98 7.08
C ALA A 42 5.89 -11.03 5.64
N SER A 43 6.26 -12.02 4.84
CA SER A 43 5.79 -12.15 3.45
C SER A 43 4.44 -12.85 3.33
N ILE A 44 4.11 -13.76 4.25
CA ILE A 44 2.82 -14.49 4.27
C ILE A 44 1.72 -13.81 5.08
N THR A 45 2.07 -12.78 5.86
CA THR A 45 1.11 -11.98 6.62
C THR A 45 0.71 -10.72 5.84
N PRO A 46 -0.48 -10.15 6.07
CA PRO A 46 -0.83 -8.86 5.50
C PRO A 46 -0.07 -7.70 6.18
N GLY A 47 -0.06 -6.53 5.56
CA GLY A 47 0.52 -5.30 6.10
C GLY A 47 1.96 -5.00 5.65
N ALA A 48 2.51 -3.89 6.13
CA ALA A 48 3.77 -3.34 5.64
C ALA A 48 4.98 -4.23 6.01
N LEU A 49 5.62 -4.82 5.01
CA LEU A 49 6.73 -5.76 5.20
C LEU A 49 7.87 -5.21 6.08
N PRO A 50 8.40 -3.98 5.87
CA PRO A 50 9.49 -3.45 6.69
C PRO A 50 9.07 -3.21 8.16
N VAL A 51 7.82 -2.79 8.37
CA VAL A 51 7.25 -2.59 9.71
C VAL A 51 7.20 -3.90 10.47
N LYS A 52 6.69 -4.95 9.81
CA LYS A 52 6.62 -6.29 10.39
C LYS A 52 7.99 -6.86 10.67
N LEU A 53 8.95 -6.74 9.75
CA LEU A 53 10.32 -7.17 9.99
C LEU A 53 10.93 -6.48 11.22
N GLY A 54 10.69 -5.17 11.36
CA GLY A 54 11.13 -4.41 12.54
C GLY A 54 10.45 -4.88 13.82
N GLY A 55 9.13 -5.09 13.77
CA GLY A 55 8.36 -5.60 14.91
C GLY A 55 8.79 -7.00 15.34
N LEU A 56 8.90 -7.94 14.40
CA LEU A 56 9.36 -9.32 14.65
C LEU A 56 10.78 -9.32 15.24
N ALA A 57 11.71 -8.54 14.67
CA ALA A 57 13.05 -8.36 15.22
C ALA A 57 13.00 -7.81 16.65
N GLY A 58 12.17 -6.80 16.91
CA GLY A 58 11.99 -6.23 18.23
C GLY A 58 11.43 -7.24 19.24
N THR A 59 10.44 -8.05 18.84
CA THR A 59 9.89 -9.11 19.70
C THR A 59 10.95 -10.14 20.07
N THR A 60 11.78 -10.57 19.12
CA THR A 60 12.84 -11.57 19.36
C THR A 60 13.99 -11.05 20.22
N VAL A 61 14.34 -9.77 20.10
CA VAL A 61 15.49 -9.19 20.81
C VAL A 61 15.11 -8.70 22.21
N GLY A 62 13.97 -8.03 22.36
CA GLY A 62 13.64 -7.27 23.57
C GLY A 62 12.16 -7.26 23.94
N GLY A 63 11.36 -8.15 23.36
CA GLY A 63 9.95 -8.33 23.73
C GLY A 63 9.00 -7.22 23.24
N ALA A 64 7.90 -7.03 23.96
CA ALA A 64 6.74 -6.26 23.50
C ALA A 64 7.04 -4.80 23.20
N TRP A 65 7.75 -4.10 24.10
CA TRP A 65 8.09 -2.68 23.90
C TRP A 65 9.00 -2.49 22.70
N LEU A 66 10.06 -3.30 22.58
CA LEU A 66 10.97 -3.20 21.45
C LEU A 66 10.28 -3.55 20.12
N CYS A 67 9.32 -4.47 20.14
CA CYS A 67 8.45 -4.75 19.00
C CYS A 67 7.73 -3.48 18.51
N LEU A 68 7.00 -2.80 19.41
CA LEU A 68 6.29 -1.56 19.08
C LEU A 68 7.27 -0.47 18.61
N THR A 69 8.36 -0.25 19.35
CA THR A 69 9.34 0.80 19.03
C THR A 69 9.99 0.56 17.67
N MET A 70 10.47 -0.66 17.38
CA MET A 70 11.11 -0.95 16.09
C MET A 70 10.14 -0.86 14.91
N ALA A 71 8.91 -1.34 15.08
CA ALA A 71 7.86 -1.24 14.07
C ALA A 71 7.48 0.22 13.76
N THR A 72 7.39 1.08 14.77
CA THR A 72 7.09 2.50 14.59
C THR A 72 8.28 3.28 14.03
N LEU A 73 9.51 3.04 14.50
CA LEU A 73 10.68 3.82 14.10
C LEU A 73 11.08 3.64 12.64
N VAL A 74 10.70 2.54 11.98
CA VAL A 74 10.96 2.36 10.55
C VAL A 74 10.00 3.14 9.66
N SER A 75 8.78 3.44 10.12
CA SER A 75 7.78 4.21 9.35
C SER A 75 7.71 5.69 9.74
N LEU A 76 8.10 6.04 10.97
CA LEU A 76 7.92 7.37 11.53
C LEU A 76 8.52 8.51 10.66
N PRO A 77 9.76 8.45 10.16
CA PRO A 77 10.35 9.57 9.44
C PRO A 77 9.60 9.90 8.14
N GLY A 78 9.35 8.88 7.30
CA GLY A 78 8.62 9.07 6.04
C GLY A 78 7.16 9.46 6.25
N THR A 79 6.53 8.92 7.30
CA THR A 79 5.13 9.25 7.63
C THR A 79 4.99 10.68 8.14
N ALA A 80 5.86 11.12 9.06
CA ALA A 80 5.86 12.49 9.54
C ALA A 80 6.14 13.49 8.40
N ALA A 81 7.09 13.17 7.51
CA ALA A 81 7.36 13.97 6.33
C ALA A 81 6.15 14.02 5.37
N THR A 82 5.44 12.90 5.18
CA THR A 82 4.24 12.84 4.32
C THR A 82 3.17 13.78 4.83
N VAL A 83 2.81 13.67 6.11
CA VAL A 83 1.79 14.52 6.73
C VAL A 83 2.25 15.99 6.78
N GLY A 84 3.54 16.23 7.03
CA GLY A 84 4.15 17.55 6.99
C GLY A 84 4.01 18.24 5.62
N ILE A 85 4.32 17.53 4.54
CA ILE A 85 4.18 18.05 3.18
C ILE A 85 2.71 18.29 2.84
N LEU A 86 1.80 17.35 3.15
CA LEU A 86 0.36 17.55 2.93
C LEU A 86 -0.16 18.77 3.71
N SER A 87 0.31 18.95 4.94
CA SER A 87 -0.04 20.11 5.76
C SER A 87 0.52 21.41 5.20
N ALA A 88 1.74 21.40 4.66
CA ALA A 88 2.36 22.56 4.02
C ALA A 88 1.60 22.96 2.73
N VAL A 89 1.30 21.99 1.87
CA VAL A 89 0.51 22.19 0.64
C VAL A 89 -0.84 22.82 0.95
N ARG A 90 -1.53 22.31 1.97
CA ARG A 90 -2.81 22.87 2.41
C ARG A 90 -2.68 24.29 2.97
N SER A 91 -1.65 24.56 3.75
CA SER A 91 -1.39 25.91 4.29
C SER A 91 -1.01 26.93 3.21
N GLY A 92 -0.45 26.48 2.08
CA GLY A 92 -0.09 27.31 0.93
C GLY A 92 -1.29 27.81 0.10
N GLY A 93 -2.52 27.41 0.45
CA GLY A 93 -3.75 27.85 -0.21
C GLY A 93 -3.99 27.20 -1.58
N GLN A 94 -5.04 27.67 -2.27
CA GLN A 94 -5.53 27.05 -3.51
C GLN A 94 -4.51 27.11 -4.66
N GLY A 95 -3.65 28.12 -4.70
CA GLY A 95 -2.61 28.23 -5.73
C GLY A 95 -1.58 27.09 -5.66
N VAL A 96 -1.09 26.78 -4.46
CA VAL A 96 -0.14 25.67 -4.25
C VAL A 96 -0.80 24.33 -4.53
N ILE A 97 -2.05 24.14 -4.09
CA ILE A 97 -2.83 22.94 -4.39
C ILE A 97 -2.94 22.73 -5.90
N ARG A 98 -3.27 23.78 -6.68
CA ARG A 98 -3.34 23.71 -8.14
C ARG A 98 -2.01 23.25 -8.75
N TYR A 99 -0.88 23.82 -8.34
CA TYR A 99 0.43 23.41 -8.87
C TYR A 99 0.78 21.96 -8.54
N VAL A 100 0.42 21.50 -7.35
CA VAL A 100 0.58 20.09 -6.95
C VAL A 100 -0.30 19.19 -7.82
N GLU A 101 -1.54 19.58 -8.08
CA GLU A 101 -2.45 18.83 -8.97
C GLU A 101 -1.90 18.72 -10.40
N LEU A 102 -1.40 19.82 -10.98
CA LEU A 102 -0.79 19.79 -12.32
C LEU A 102 0.46 18.91 -12.38
N ALA A 103 1.32 18.98 -11.36
CA ALA A 103 2.50 18.12 -11.25
C ALA A 103 2.12 16.65 -11.05
N SER A 104 1.00 16.37 -10.38
CA SER A 104 0.58 15.01 -10.05
C SER A 104 0.21 14.16 -11.25
N VAL A 105 -0.20 14.77 -12.37
CA VAL A 105 -0.48 14.05 -13.63
C VAL A 105 0.79 13.32 -14.11
N GLY A 106 1.93 13.99 -14.06
CA GLY A 106 3.22 13.37 -14.36
C GLY A 106 3.65 12.36 -13.30
N VAL A 107 3.45 12.63 -12.01
CA VAL A 107 3.79 11.66 -10.96
C VAL A 107 2.96 10.37 -11.09
N THR A 108 1.70 10.50 -11.50
CA THR A 108 0.79 9.39 -11.78
C THR A 108 1.34 8.44 -12.85
N VAL A 109 1.92 8.98 -13.94
CA VAL A 109 2.60 8.17 -14.97
C VAL A 109 3.67 7.26 -14.35
N PHE A 110 4.49 7.81 -13.45
CA PHE A 110 5.52 7.04 -12.77
C PHE A 110 4.93 5.95 -11.85
N ILE A 111 3.88 6.29 -11.09
CA ILE A 111 3.20 5.32 -10.21
C ILE A 111 2.60 4.18 -11.05
N ILE A 112 1.91 4.48 -12.15
CA ILE A 112 1.35 3.46 -13.05
C ILE A 112 2.46 2.57 -13.60
N ALA A 113 3.63 3.11 -13.96
CA ALA A 113 4.77 2.30 -14.39
C ALA A 113 5.23 1.30 -13.31
N LEU A 114 5.19 1.67 -12.03
CA LEU A 114 5.46 0.76 -10.91
C LEU A 114 4.37 -0.32 -10.80
N LEU A 115 3.10 0.06 -10.91
CA LEU A 115 1.97 -0.86 -10.80
C LEU A 115 1.97 -1.89 -11.94
N VAL A 116 2.21 -1.45 -13.19
CA VAL A 116 2.32 -2.33 -14.36
C VAL A 116 3.47 -3.32 -14.20
N HIS A 117 4.63 -2.87 -13.72
CA HIS A 117 5.76 -3.76 -13.44
C HIS A 117 5.40 -4.80 -12.38
N TYR A 118 4.73 -4.39 -11.30
CA TYR A 118 4.29 -5.31 -10.24
C TYR A 118 3.27 -6.34 -10.76
N VAL A 119 2.25 -5.90 -11.51
CA VAL A 119 1.25 -6.78 -12.13
C VAL A 119 1.94 -7.80 -13.05
N GLY A 120 2.84 -7.35 -13.93
CA GLY A 120 3.62 -8.23 -14.79
C GLY A 120 4.38 -9.29 -13.98
N LYS A 121 5.12 -8.87 -12.95
CA LYS A 121 5.89 -9.76 -12.07
C LYS A 121 5.02 -10.82 -11.40
N VAL A 122 3.84 -10.46 -10.88
CA VAL A 122 2.93 -11.39 -10.23
C VAL A 122 2.33 -12.38 -11.24
N LEU A 123 1.92 -11.90 -12.41
CA LEU A 123 1.28 -12.73 -13.44
C LEU A 123 2.28 -13.69 -14.13
N THR A 124 3.56 -13.31 -14.23
CA THR A 124 4.60 -14.14 -14.89
C THR A 124 5.48 -14.95 -13.93
N SER A 125 5.20 -14.94 -12.62
CA SER A 125 5.99 -15.70 -11.64
C SER A 125 5.97 -17.21 -11.93
N GLU A 126 7.14 -17.87 -11.91
CA GLU A 126 7.33 -19.26 -12.36
C GLU A 126 6.52 -20.30 -11.56
N GLY A 127 5.83 -21.21 -12.26
CA GLY A 127 5.14 -22.38 -11.68
C GLY A 127 3.65 -22.55 -12.06
N SER A 128 3.37 -22.95 -13.30
CA SER A 128 2.15 -23.66 -13.76
C SER A 128 0.76 -22.99 -13.63
N GLY A 129 0.65 -21.66 -13.45
CA GLY A 129 -0.67 -21.03 -13.26
C GLY A 129 -0.90 -19.65 -13.87
N TRP A 130 -0.04 -19.15 -14.77
CA TRP A 130 -0.16 -17.76 -15.26
C TRP A 130 -1.53 -17.46 -15.90
N LEU A 131 -2.13 -18.42 -16.61
CA LEU A 131 -3.50 -18.31 -17.15
C LEU A 131 -4.55 -18.19 -16.06
N VAL A 132 -4.39 -18.93 -14.96
CA VAL A 132 -5.30 -18.87 -13.81
C VAL A 132 -5.14 -17.53 -13.10
N ALA A 133 -3.90 -17.07 -12.90
CA ALA A 133 -3.61 -15.77 -12.32
C ALA A 133 -4.17 -14.63 -13.19
N ALA A 134 -3.96 -14.68 -14.50
CA ALA A 134 -4.50 -13.72 -15.45
C ALA A 134 -6.03 -13.74 -15.43
N GLY A 135 -6.66 -14.92 -15.45
CA GLY A 135 -8.11 -15.07 -15.35
C GLY A 135 -8.69 -14.47 -14.07
N ILE A 136 -8.06 -14.72 -12.91
CA ILE A 136 -8.46 -14.13 -11.63
C ILE A 136 -8.30 -12.60 -11.66
N ALA A 137 -7.18 -12.09 -12.19
CA ALA A 137 -6.93 -10.66 -12.29
C ALA A 137 -7.94 -9.98 -13.22
N THR A 138 -8.23 -10.56 -14.38
CA THR A 138 -9.23 -10.05 -15.33
C THR A 138 -10.64 -10.07 -14.72
N LEU A 139 -11.05 -11.16 -14.07
CA LEU A 139 -12.35 -11.22 -13.37
C LEU A 139 -12.45 -10.18 -12.25
N SER A 140 -11.38 -10.02 -11.48
CA SER A 140 -11.31 -9.02 -10.39
C SER A 140 -11.38 -7.60 -10.93
N PHE A 141 -10.69 -7.32 -12.04
CA PHE A 141 -10.74 -6.06 -12.76
C PHE A 141 -12.15 -5.78 -13.29
N LEU A 142 -12.75 -6.71 -14.02
CA LEU A 142 -14.11 -6.55 -14.56
C LEU A 142 -15.15 -6.32 -13.45
N ALA A 143 -14.98 -6.99 -12.30
CA ALA A 143 -15.88 -6.83 -11.16
C ALA A 143 -15.77 -5.46 -10.46
N THR A 144 -14.66 -4.74 -10.62
CA THR A 144 -14.39 -3.49 -9.87
C THR A 144 -14.25 -2.25 -10.74
N GLY A 145 -13.60 -2.36 -11.90
CA GLY A 145 -13.16 -1.24 -12.74
C GLY A 145 -13.77 -1.17 -14.14
N ALA A 146 -14.84 -1.93 -14.42
CA ALA A 146 -15.51 -1.87 -15.73
C ALA A 146 -16.06 -0.46 -16.05
N ALA A 147 -16.52 0.27 -15.03
CA ALA A 147 -16.98 1.65 -15.18
C ALA A 147 -15.81 2.60 -15.48
N ASP A 148 -14.71 2.52 -14.73
CA ASP A 148 -13.49 3.30 -14.96
C ASP A 148 -12.90 3.07 -16.36
N ALA A 149 -12.98 1.83 -16.85
CA ALA A 149 -12.55 1.49 -18.21
C ALA A 149 -13.41 2.16 -19.28
N ALA A 150 -14.72 2.22 -19.08
CA ALA A 150 -15.62 2.87 -20.03
C ALA A 150 -15.49 4.39 -20.00
N GLU A 151 -15.29 4.98 -18.83
CA GLU A 151 -14.96 6.41 -18.68
C GLU A 151 -13.63 6.74 -19.38
N PHE A 152 -12.60 5.92 -19.18
CA PHE A 152 -11.31 6.07 -19.84
C PHE A 152 -11.43 6.02 -21.37
N ILE A 153 -12.18 5.05 -21.90
CA ILE A 153 -12.47 4.95 -23.34
C ILE A 153 -13.25 6.18 -23.83
N GLY A 154 -14.20 6.66 -23.03
CA GLY A 154 -14.92 7.90 -23.31
C GLY A 154 -13.96 9.08 -23.46
N HIS A 155 -13.10 9.32 -22.47
CA HIS A 155 -12.13 10.42 -22.49
C HIS A 155 -11.15 10.31 -23.67
N LEU A 156 -10.74 9.10 -24.07
CA LEU A 156 -9.90 8.88 -25.26
C LEU A 156 -10.58 9.27 -26.58
N ILE A 157 -11.89 9.07 -26.69
CA ILE A 157 -12.68 9.36 -27.91
C ILE A 157 -13.29 10.78 -27.85
N GLY A 158 -13.05 11.52 -26.76
CA GLY A 158 -13.63 12.85 -26.54
C GLY A 158 -15.13 12.82 -26.23
N ARG A 159 -15.65 11.70 -25.71
CA ARG A 159 -17.05 11.54 -25.28
C ARG A 159 -17.12 11.31 -23.77
N GLN A 160 -18.03 11.99 -23.09
CA GLN A 160 -18.25 11.73 -21.66
C GLN A 160 -19.19 10.54 -21.50
N TRP A 161 -18.63 9.37 -21.16
CA TRP A 161 -19.39 8.16 -20.84
C TRP A 161 -19.35 7.94 -19.33
N GLN A 162 -20.52 7.95 -18.69
CA GLN A 162 -20.69 7.58 -17.29
C GLN A 162 -21.64 6.39 -17.20
N PRO A 163 -21.20 5.17 -17.57
CA PRO A 163 -22.08 4.02 -17.52
C PRO A 163 -22.31 3.58 -16.08
N SER A 164 -23.57 3.37 -15.72
CA SER A 164 -23.98 2.82 -14.44
C SER A 164 -23.81 1.29 -14.43
N VAL A 165 -22.57 0.82 -14.40
CA VAL A 165 -22.27 -0.62 -14.28
C VAL A 165 -22.21 -0.99 -12.79
N PRO A 166 -22.89 -2.08 -12.35
CA PRO A 166 -22.72 -2.58 -10.99
C PRO A 166 -21.25 -2.95 -10.74
N ARG A 167 -20.67 -2.39 -9.66
CA ARG A 167 -19.28 -2.64 -9.26
C ARG A 167 -19.21 -3.19 -7.84
N LEU A 168 -18.36 -4.18 -7.63
CA LEU A 168 -17.99 -4.62 -6.29
C LEU A 168 -17.03 -3.60 -5.68
N THR A 169 -17.18 -3.34 -4.38
CA THR A 169 -16.15 -2.60 -3.64
C THR A 169 -14.92 -3.48 -3.47
N ALA A 170 -13.74 -2.89 -3.31
CA ALA A 170 -12.52 -3.67 -3.02
C ALA A 170 -12.67 -4.51 -1.74
N VAL A 171 -13.42 -4.01 -0.75
CA VAL A 171 -13.74 -4.77 0.48
C VAL A 171 -14.52 -6.05 0.14
N GLN A 172 -15.57 -5.93 -0.68
CA GLN A 172 -16.39 -7.07 -1.10
C GLN A 172 -15.58 -8.05 -1.95
N LEU A 173 -14.76 -7.55 -2.87
CA LEU A 173 -13.90 -8.37 -3.71
C LEU A 173 -12.88 -9.16 -2.86
N VAL A 174 -12.17 -8.49 -1.96
CA VAL A 174 -11.17 -9.15 -1.12
C VAL A 174 -11.82 -10.14 -0.15
N ALA A 175 -12.94 -9.75 0.49
CA ALA A 175 -13.66 -10.65 1.40
C ALA A 175 -14.15 -11.92 0.69
N SER A 176 -14.76 -11.76 -0.50
CA SER A 176 -15.20 -12.91 -1.30
C SER A 176 -14.03 -13.78 -1.75
N ALA A 177 -12.90 -13.17 -2.18
CA ALA A 177 -11.69 -13.91 -2.51
C ALA A 177 -11.16 -14.72 -1.32
N LEU A 178 -11.06 -14.13 -0.12
CA LEU A 178 -10.60 -14.82 1.08
C LEU A 178 -11.52 -15.99 1.45
N VAL A 179 -12.85 -15.82 1.35
CA VAL A 179 -13.82 -16.90 1.59
C VAL A 179 -13.65 -18.03 0.56
N ILE A 180 -13.54 -17.70 -0.73
CA ILE A 180 -13.34 -18.70 -1.81
C ILE A 180 -12.04 -19.47 -1.60
N ILE A 181 -10.96 -18.78 -1.23
CA ILE A 181 -9.66 -19.39 -0.94
C ILE A 181 -9.77 -20.32 0.27
N ALA A 182 -10.40 -19.89 1.36
CA ALA A 182 -10.57 -20.69 2.56
C ALA A 182 -11.41 -21.95 2.29
N LEU A 183 -12.53 -21.82 1.57
CA LEU A 183 -13.38 -22.94 1.17
C LEU A 183 -12.61 -23.95 0.29
N ARG A 184 -11.90 -23.45 -0.73
CA ARG A 184 -11.09 -24.30 -1.61
C ARG A 184 -10.00 -25.04 -0.85
N ALA A 185 -9.32 -24.36 0.07
CA ALA A 185 -8.29 -24.96 0.92
C ALA A 185 -8.88 -26.02 1.86
N ALA A 186 -10.08 -25.81 2.40
CA ALA A 186 -10.78 -26.79 3.23
C ALA A 186 -11.25 -28.04 2.44
N LEU A 187 -11.63 -27.87 1.17
CA LEU A 187 -12.09 -28.96 0.31
C LEU A 187 -10.94 -29.80 -0.29
N ARG A 188 -9.71 -29.28 -0.31
CA ARG A 188 -8.54 -30.00 -0.83
C ARG A 188 -8.08 -31.09 0.15
N ARG A 189 -8.38 -32.35 -0.18
CA ARG A 189 -7.82 -33.54 0.49
C ARG A 189 -6.41 -33.82 -0.04
N GLY A 190 -5.38 -33.24 0.57
CA GLY A 190 -3.98 -33.53 0.24
C GLY A 190 -3.01 -32.73 1.10
N HIS A 191 -1.96 -33.39 1.59
CA HIS A 191 -0.91 -32.73 2.37
C HIS A 191 -0.17 -31.72 1.48
N PRO A 192 -0.24 -30.41 1.77
CA PRO A 192 0.47 -29.43 0.96
C PRO A 192 1.99 -29.65 1.05
N ALA A 193 2.69 -29.39 -0.05
CA ALA A 193 4.15 -29.27 -0.05
C ALA A 193 4.58 -28.30 1.07
N ARG A 194 5.49 -28.76 1.94
CA ARG A 194 5.97 -27.99 3.09
C ARG A 194 6.75 -26.78 2.60
N LEU A 195 6.52 -25.60 3.19
CA LEU A 195 7.48 -24.50 3.07
C LEU A 195 8.85 -24.95 3.59
N PRO A 196 9.99 -24.45 3.04
CA PRO A 196 11.32 -24.88 3.45
C PRO A 196 11.47 -24.83 4.98
N ALA A 197 11.88 -25.95 5.57
CA ALA A 197 12.16 -26.04 6.99
C ALA A 197 13.48 -25.30 7.27
N ILE A 198 13.40 -24.05 7.68
CA ILE A 198 14.57 -23.31 8.19
C ILE A 198 14.71 -23.72 9.66
N GLY A 199 15.73 -24.53 9.96
CA GLY A 199 15.96 -25.13 11.27
C GLY A 199 16.39 -24.13 12.34
N HIS A 200 15.64 -24.08 13.44
CA HIS A 200 16.05 -24.02 14.86
C HIS A 200 14.78 -23.82 15.72
N ASP A 201 14.69 -24.52 16.85
CA ASP A 201 13.58 -24.45 17.84
C ASP A 201 13.56 -23.14 18.67
N GLY A 202 13.95 -22.01 18.08
CA GLY A 202 13.88 -20.68 18.69
C GLY A 202 12.50 -20.04 18.56
N GLY A 203 11.41 -20.80 18.70
CA GLY A 203 10.06 -20.24 18.69
C GLY A 203 9.88 -19.23 19.81
N LEU A 204 9.28 -18.07 19.52
CA LEU A 204 8.89 -17.11 20.56
C LEU A 204 8.01 -17.82 21.59
N GLY A 205 8.36 -17.73 22.88
CA GLY A 205 7.54 -18.27 23.95
C GLY A 205 6.12 -17.67 23.92
N ALA A 206 5.10 -18.47 24.23
CA ALA A 206 3.69 -18.06 24.16
C ALA A 206 3.42 -16.76 24.94
N ALA A 207 4.07 -16.57 26.09
CA ALA A 207 3.97 -15.35 26.88
C ALA A 207 4.55 -14.11 26.18
N ALA A 208 5.59 -14.24 25.36
CA ALA A 208 6.15 -13.13 24.59
C ALA A 208 5.24 -12.74 23.42
N VAL A 209 4.66 -13.75 22.75
CA VAL A 209 3.66 -13.56 21.69
C VAL A 209 2.43 -12.85 22.23
N LEU A 210 1.88 -13.34 23.35
CA LEU A 210 0.68 -12.76 23.96
C LEU A 210 0.93 -11.33 24.44
N ARG A 211 2.02 -11.06 25.16
CA ARG A 211 2.36 -9.72 25.64
C ARG A 211 2.56 -8.71 24.50
N SER A 212 3.27 -9.11 23.45
CA SER A 212 3.53 -8.24 22.30
C SER A 212 2.24 -7.97 21.53
N THR A 213 1.44 -9.00 21.29
CA THR A 213 0.14 -8.86 20.62
C THR A 213 -0.81 -7.97 21.44
N ALA A 214 -0.92 -8.20 22.75
CA ALA A 214 -1.77 -7.40 23.64
C ALA A 214 -1.34 -5.92 23.66
N LEU A 215 -0.04 -5.63 23.72
CA LEU A 215 0.47 -4.25 23.64
C LEU A 215 0.13 -3.60 22.29
N LEU A 216 0.33 -4.31 21.17
CA LEU A 216 0.02 -3.76 19.85
C LEU A 216 -1.48 -3.49 19.71
N LEU A 217 -2.34 -4.39 20.18
CA LEU A 217 -3.79 -4.21 20.14
C LEU A 217 -4.29 -3.11 21.08
N SER A 218 -3.67 -2.95 22.26
CA SER A 218 -4.03 -1.86 23.18
C SER A 218 -3.65 -0.50 22.60
N VAL A 219 -2.49 -0.40 21.93
CA VAL A 219 -2.07 0.81 21.23
C VAL A 219 -2.96 1.08 20.01
N ALA A 220 -3.36 0.04 19.26
CA ALA A 220 -4.33 0.17 18.17
C ALA A 220 -5.69 0.72 18.65
N ALA A 221 -6.19 0.20 19.77
CA ALA A 221 -7.42 0.65 20.40
C ALA A 221 -7.30 2.11 20.89
N GLY A 222 -6.18 2.46 21.53
CA GLY A 222 -5.89 3.83 21.97
C GLY A 222 -5.80 4.82 20.80
N ALA A 223 -5.14 4.45 19.71
CA ALA A 223 -5.08 5.25 18.48
C ALA A 223 -6.48 5.47 17.88
N THR A 224 -7.28 4.40 17.82
CA THR A 224 -8.67 4.46 17.33
C THR A 224 -9.54 5.38 18.20
N ALA A 225 -9.41 5.26 19.52
CA ALA A 225 -10.11 6.12 20.46
C ALA A 225 -9.69 7.59 20.31
N ALA A 226 -8.39 7.87 20.20
CA ALA A 226 -7.89 9.23 19.98
C ALA A 226 -8.42 9.86 18.69
N ALA A 227 -8.45 9.10 17.58
CA ALA A 227 -9.06 9.54 16.34
C ALA A 227 -10.56 9.80 16.49
N ALA A 228 -11.30 8.91 17.16
CA ALA A 228 -12.74 9.05 17.37
C ALA A 228 -13.10 10.23 18.30
N LEU A 229 -12.25 10.54 19.29
CA LEU A 229 -12.47 11.68 20.18
C LEU A 229 -12.38 13.01 19.45
N VAL A 230 -11.47 13.11 18.47
CA VAL A 230 -11.24 14.37 17.75
C VAL A 230 -12.12 14.46 16.50
N GLY A 231 -12.33 13.34 15.80
CA GLY A 231 -13.09 13.33 14.54
C GLY A 231 -14.36 12.50 14.48
N GLY A 232 -14.88 12.12 15.65
CA GLY A 232 -16.21 11.55 15.78
C GLY A 232 -16.41 10.25 15.02
N LYS A 233 -17.63 10.07 14.51
CA LYS A 233 -18.05 8.85 13.80
C LYS A 233 -17.30 8.65 12.47
N GLU A 234 -16.99 9.73 11.78
CA GLU A 234 -16.26 9.70 10.50
C GLU A 234 -14.83 9.19 10.71
N ALA A 235 -14.12 9.70 11.71
CA ALA A 235 -12.79 9.22 12.05
C ALA A 235 -12.81 7.77 12.54
N LEU A 236 -13.82 7.36 13.32
CA LEU A 236 -13.97 5.96 13.73
C LEU A 236 -14.17 5.02 12.54
N ALA A 237 -15.05 5.38 11.59
CA ALA A 237 -15.26 4.63 10.36
C ALA A 237 -13.97 4.55 9.54
N LEU A 238 -13.22 5.66 9.47
CA LEU A 238 -11.94 5.71 8.78
C LEU A 238 -10.90 4.79 9.44
N MET A 239 -10.81 4.76 10.77
CA MET A 239 -9.91 3.84 11.48
C MET A 239 -10.29 2.37 11.24
N ALA A 240 -11.57 2.04 11.20
CA ALA A 240 -12.01 0.69 10.83
C ALA A 240 -11.54 0.31 9.41
N LEU A 241 -11.64 1.23 8.45
CA LEU A 241 -11.15 1.01 7.08
C LEU A 241 -9.62 0.94 7.01
N VAL A 242 -8.89 1.73 7.80
CA VAL A 242 -7.42 1.63 7.91
C VAL A 242 -7.01 0.26 8.44
N ALA A 243 -7.69 -0.25 9.47
CA ALA A 243 -7.43 -1.59 10.00
C ALA A 243 -7.74 -2.67 8.95
N LEU A 244 -8.91 -2.61 8.29
CA LEU A 244 -9.31 -3.60 7.29
C LEU A 244 -8.41 -3.58 6.05
N SER A 245 -8.09 -2.40 5.52
CA SER A 245 -7.16 -2.25 4.38
C SER A 245 -5.76 -2.78 4.74
N THR A 246 -5.30 -2.56 5.97
CA THR A 246 -4.03 -3.13 6.46
C THR A 246 -4.06 -4.65 6.51
N LEU A 247 -5.16 -5.24 7.02
CA LEU A 247 -5.36 -6.69 7.14
C LEU A 247 -5.58 -7.40 5.80
N THR A 248 -5.90 -6.64 4.75
CA THR A 248 -6.13 -7.15 3.40
C THR A 248 -4.98 -6.84 2.44
N SER A 249 -3.99 -6.07 2.89
CA SER A 249 -2.83 -5.70 2.09
C SER A 249 -1.80 -6.83 2.02
N PHE A 250 -1.95 -7.70 1.02
CA PHE A 250 -0.96 -8.69 0.62
C PHE A 250 -0.17 -8.17 -0.59
N GLY A 251 1.09 -8.59 -0.76
CA GLY A 251 1.88 -8.18 -1.93
C GLY A 251 2.79 -6.96 -1.75
N GLY A 252 2.88 -6.44 -0.53
CA GLY A 252 3.82 -5.38 -0.18
C GLY A 252 3.30 -3.98 -0.50
N GLY A 253 4.22 -3.02 -0.61
CA GLY A 253 3.87 -1.60 -0.70
C GLY A 253 3.17 -1.20 -1.99
N GLU A 254 3.63 -1.72 -3.12
CA GLU A 254 3.10 -1.38 -4.46
C GLU A 254 1.64 -1.82 -4.62
N ALA A 255 1.32 -3.00 -4.10
CA ALA A 255 -0.03 -3.55 -4.09
C ALA A 255 -1.03 -2.75 -3.23
N TYR A 256 -0.55 -2.01 -2.24
CA TYR A 256 -1.43 -1.29 -1.32
C TYR A 256 -2.13 -0.09 -1.96
N VAL A 257 -1.57 0.53 -3.00
CA VAL A 257 -2.20 1.69 -3.64
C VAL A 257 -3.61 1.35 -4.15
N GLY A 258 -3.78 0.20 -4.80
CA GLY A 258 -5.10 -0.21 -5.28
C GLY A 258 -6.05 -0.74 -4.20
N VAL A 259 -5.51 -1.32 -3.12
CA VAL A 259 -6.31 -1.63 -1.93
C VAL A 259 -6.80 -0.33 -1.28
N ALA A 260 -5.93 0.66 -1.12
CA ALA A 260 -6.26 1.94 -0.51
C ALA A 260 -7.27 2.73 -1.35
N ASP A 261 -7.11 2.77 -2.67
CA ASP A 261 -8.09 3.34 -3.60
C ASP A 261 -9.49 2.76 -3.36
N GLY A 262 -9.63 1.43 -3.48
CA GLY A 262 -10.94 0.81 -3.36
C GLY A 262 -11.58 0.93 -1.97
N PHE A 263 -10.80 1.13 -0.91
CA PHE A 263 -11.30 1.30 0.47
C PHE A 263 -11.63 2.76 0.79
N PHE A 264 -10.79 3.72 0.37
CA PHE A 264 -10.90 5.12 0.78
C PHE A 264 -11.53 6.02 -0.28
N VAL A 265 -11.22 5.80 -1.56
CA VAL A 265 -11.78 6.55 -2.68
C VAL A 265 -13.07 5.90 -3.15
N GLY A 266 -13.02 4.61 -3.49
CA GLY A 266 -14.22 3.85 -3.88
C GLY A 266 -15.29 3.79 -2.77
N GLY A 267 -14.88 3.90 -1.51
CA GLY A 267 -15.76 4.01 -0.34
C GLY A 267 -16.29 5.41 -0.04
N GLY A 268 -15.87 6.45 -0.77
CA GLY A 268 -16.34 7.82 -0.61
C GLY A 268 -15.79 8.57 0.60
N HIS A 269 -14.73 8.07 1.25
CA HIS A 269 -14.11 8.70 2.42
C HIS A 269 -13.05 9.75 2.05
N LEU A 270 -12.53 9.69 0.83
CA LEU A 270 -11.57 10.65 0.29
C LEU A 270 -11.84 10.84 -1.20
N SER A 271 -11.77 12.07 -1.70
CA SER A 271 -11.95 12.32 -3.13
C SER A 271 -10.78 11.77 -3.95
N ALA A 272 -11.07 11.35 -5.19
CA ALA A 272 -10.05 10.92 -6.14
C ALA A 272 -8.98 12.01 -6.36
N ASP A 273 -9.40 13.27 -6.44
CA ASP A 273 -8.51 14.44 -6.55
C ASP A 273 -7.49 14.50 -5.41
N VAL A 274 -7.92 14.39 -4.15
CA VAL A 274 -7.00 14.48 -3.02
C VAL A 274 -6.12 13.23 -2.94
N PHE A 275 -6.69 12.06 -3.18
CA PHE A 275 -5.96 10.80 -3.08
C PHE A 275 -4.87 10.68 -4.15
N TYR A 276 -5.24 10.83 -5.43
CA TYR A 276 -4.33 10.62 -6.55
C TYR A 276 -3.39 11.80 -6.82
N SER A 277 -3.85 13.02 -6.54
CA SER A 277 -3.04 14.20 -6.85
C SER A 277 -2.15 14.64 -5.69
N GLN A 278 -2.46 14.25 -4.45
CA GLN A 278 -1.74 14.71 -3.27
C GLN A 278 -1.20 13.54 -2.44
N VAL A 279 -2.06 12.64 -1.95
CA VAL A 279 -1.66 11.59 -1.00
C VAL A 279 -0.69 10.58 -1.62
N VAL A 280 -1.05 9.96 -2.74
CA VAL A 280 -0.23 8.92 -3.37
C VAL A 280 1.10 9.48 -3.88
N PRO A 281 1.16 10.63 -4.59
CA PRO A 281 2.41 11.25 -5.02
C PRO A 281 3.39 11.53 -3.87
N VAL A 282 2.91 12.19 -2.80
CA VAL A 282 3.75 12.54 -1.64
C VAL A 282 4.21 11.28 -0.92
N ALA A 283 3.32 10.31 -0.72
CA ALA A 283 3.68 9.05 -0.08
C ALA A 283 4.73 8.27 -0.89
N ASN A 284 4.66 8.28 -2.23
CA ASN A 284 5.61 7.56 -3.07
C ASN A 284 6.97 8.29 -3.23
N ALA A 285 6.97 9.63 -3.11
CA ALA A 285 8.19 10.45 -3.23
C ALA A 285 9.09 10.40 -1.98
N LEU A 286 8.57 9.98 -0.83
CA LEU A 286 9.29 9.93 0.44
C LEU A 286 9.80 8.53 0.77
N PRO A 287 10.84 8.39 1.62
CA PRO A 287 11.32 7.07 2.06
C PRO A 287 10.31 6.35 2.96
N GLY A 288 10.54 5.06 3.19
CA GLY A 288 9.78 4.24 4.14
C GLY A 288 8.52 3.58 3.57
N PRO A 289 7.79 2.81 4.42
CA PRO A 289 6.70 1.95 3.96
C PRO A 289 5.49 2.74 3.47
N ILE A 290 5.17 2.62 2.17
CA ILE A 290 4.07 3.36 1.52
C ILE A 290 2.70 3.11 2.17
N LEU A 291 2.45 1.91 2.69
CA LEU A 291 1.19 1.58 3.38
C LEU A 291 0.94 2.52 4.56
N VAL A 292 1.94 2.75 5.42
CA VAL A 292 1.80 3.60 6.60
C VAL A 292 1.66 5.08 6.20
N LYS A 293 2.39 5.51 5.15
CA LYS A 293 2.30 6.87 4.61
C LYS A 293 0.93 7.16 4.02
N ILE A 294 0.36 6.24 3.24
CA ILE A 294 -0.99 6.38 2.69
C ILE A 294 -2.03 6.35 3.82
N ALA A 295 -1.92 5.45 4.82
CA ALA A 295 -2.84 5.44 5.96
C ALA A 295 -2.85 6.79 6.71
N ALA A 296 -1.67 7.38 6.93
CA ALA A 296 -1.54 8.70 7.54
C ALA A 296 -2.06 9.82 6.64
N GLY A 297 -1.71 9.79 5.35
CA GLY A 297 -2.12 10.79 4.37
C GLY A 297 -3.63 10.82 4.13
N VAL A 298 -4.28 9.64 4.13
CA VAL A 298 -5.74 9.53 4.10
C VAL A 298 -6.34 10.08 5.39
N GLY A 299 -5.78 9.73 6.56
CA GLY A 299 -6.19 10.30 7.84
C GLY A 299 -6.13 11.83 7.86
N TYR A 300 -5.07 12.41 7.28
CA TYR A 300 -4.95 13.86 7.14
C TYR A 300 -5.97 14.42 6.13
N GLY A 301 -6.00 13.86 4.91
CA GLY A 301 -6.79 14.37 3.79
C GLY A 301 -8.31 14.28 4.00
N ALA A 302 -8.78 13.25 4.71
CA ALA A 302 -10.19 13.08 5.02
C ALA A 302 -10.68 14.02 6.14
N THR A 303 -9.80 14.38 7.08
CA THR A 303 -10.15 15.16 8.28
C THR A 303 -9.85 16.66 8.16
N ALA A 304 -8.79 17.03 7.45
CA ALA A 304 -8.36 18.43 7.35
C ALA A 304 -9.41 19.39 6.74
N PRO A 305 -10.22 18.98 5.74
CA PRO A 305 -11.28 19.81 5.17
C PRO A 305 -12.39 20.16 6.15
N THR A 306 -12.79 19.22 7.00
CA THR A 306 -14.00 19.32 7.83
C THR A 306 -13.72 19.72 9.28
N GLN A 307 -12.57 19.31 9.83
CA GLN A 307 -12.28 19.44 11.27
C GLN A 307 -10.98 20.23 11.57
N GLY A 308 -10.30 20.72 10.53
CA GLY A 308 -9.10 21.54 10.67
C GLY A 308 -7.80 20.76 10.85
N ALA A 309 -6.68 21.50 10.88
CA ALA A 309 -5.35 20.91 10.78
C ALA A 309 -4.95 20.08 12.02
N THR A 310 -5.29 20.54 13.23
CA THR A 310 -4.94 19.85 14.49
C THR A 310 -5.61 18.48 14.56
N ALA A 311 -6.90 18.42 14.25
CA ALA A 311 -7.65 17.17 14.14
C ALA A 311 -7.04 16.23 13.10
N ALA A 312 -6.70 16.77 11.93
CA ALA A 312 -6.09 16.00 10.86
C ALA A 312 -4.74 15.39 11.25
N TRP A 313 -3.90 16.10 12.02
CA TRP A 313 -2.64 15.54 12.53
C TRP A 313 -2.88 14.38 13.51
N VAL A 314 -3.87 14.50 14.40
CA VAL A 314 -4.22 13.41 15.34
C VAL A 314 -4.73 12.19 14.60
N VAL A 315 -5.67 12.37 13.65
CA VAL A 315 -6.24 11.27 12.86
C VAL A 315 -5.17 10.64 11.95
N ALA A 316 -4.27 11.44 11.37
CA ALA A 316 -3.14 10.93 10.58
C ALA A 316 -2.17 10.08 11.42
N ALA A 317 -1.80 10.56 12.61
CA ALA A 317 -0.95 9.81 13.54
C ALA A 317 -1.62 8.53 14.02
N ALA A 318 -2.92 8.58 14.32
CA ALA A 318 -3.71 7.42 14.68
C ALA A 318 -3.78 6.39 13.54
N GLY A 319 -4.05 6.82 12.30
CA GLY A 319 -4.07 5.96 11.12
C GLY A 319 -2.71 5.29 10.87
N ALA A 320 -1.61 6.04 10.99
CA ALA A 320 -0.26 5.50 10.90
C ALA A 320 0.01 4.42 11.95
N LEU A 321 -0.31 4.72 13.21
CA LEU A 321 -0.06 3.83 14.35
C LEU A 321 -0.93 2.57 14.26
N LEU A 322 -2.18 2.71 13.81
CA LEU A 322 -3.08 1.60 13.58
C LEU A 322 -2.57 0.68 12.48
N ALA A 323 -2.13 1.23 11.34
CA ALA A 323 -1.52 0.47 10.26
C ALA A 323 -0.25 -0.28 10.70
N VAL A 324 0.58 0.35 11.54
CA VAL A 324 1.78 -0.27 12.13
C VAL A 324 1.40 -1.43 13.06
N THR A 325 0.50 -1.18 14.00
CA THR A 325 0.19 -2.12 15.08
C THR A 325 -0.61 -3.32 14.62
N VAL A 326 -1.63 -3.13 13.79
CA VAL A 326 -2.51 -4.21 13.32
C VAL A 326 -1.74 -5.22 12.47
N GLY A 327 -0.98 -4.75 11.47
CA GLY A 327 -0.17 -5.63 10.63
C GLY A 327 0.92 -6.37 11.42
N THR A 328 1.55 -5.68 12.39
CA THR A 328 2.58 -6.30 13.25
C THR A 328 1.99 -7.31 14.22
N ALA A 329 0.80 -7.07 14.77
CA ALA A 329 0.13 -8.00 15.67
C ALA A 329 -0.14 -9.34 14.97
N VAL A 330 -0.64 -9.29 13.73
CA VAL A 330 -0.83 -10.50 12.91
C VAL A 330 0.51 -11.19 12.63
N ALA A 331 1.57 -10.44 12.32
CA ALA A 331 2.90 -11.01 12.11
C ALA A 331 3.41 -11.76 13.34
N VAL A 332 3.29 -11.15 14.54
CA VAL A 332 3.73 -11.75 15.80
C VAL A 332 2.93 -13.02 16.12
N LEU A 333 1.61 -13.00 15.93
CA LEU A 333 0.76 -14.17 16.08
C LEU A 333 1.17 -15.31 15.14
N VAL A 334 1.43 -15.01 13.88
CA VAL A 334 1.88 -16.00 12.89
C VAL A 334 3.30 -16.49 13.20
N LEU A 335 4.19 -15.66 13.74
CA LEU A 335 5.51 -16.08 14.20
C LEU A 335 5.42 -17.07 15.37
N GLY A 336 4.51 -16.82 16.32
CA GLY A 336 4.22 -17.75 17.42
C GLY A 336 3.63 -19.07 16.93
N ALA A 337 2.77 -19.02 15.91
CA ALA A 337 2.15 -20.20 15.29
C ALA A 337 2.94 -20.77 14.10
N TYR A 338 4.21 -20.39 13.91
CA TYR A 338 4.95 -20.60 12.65
C TYR A 338 4.91 -22.04 12.13
N HIS A 339 5.21 -23.03 12.98
CA HIS A 339 5.19 -24.44 12.58
C HIS A 339 3.80 -24.92 12.14
N ARG A 340 2.72 -24.37 12.72
CA ARG A 340 1.34 -24.67 12.32
C ARG A 340 0.96 -23.91 11.04
N ALA A 341 1.38 -22.65 10.93
CA ALA A 341 1.15 -21.81 9.75
C ALA A 341 1.82 -22.40 8.49
N GLN A 342 3.05 -22.90 8.61
CA GLN A 342 3.78 -23.53 7.49
C GLN A 342 3.12 -24.81 6.96
N ARG A 343 2.32 -25.49 7.78
CA ARG A 343 1.59 -26.71 7.40
C ARG A 343 0.21 -26.41 6.84
N SER A 344 -0.26 -25.17 6.95
CA SER A 344 -1.62 -24.79 6.55
C SER A 344 -1.69 -24.52 5.04
N ALA A 345 -2.52 -25.29 4.34
CA ALA A 345 -2.85 -25.03 2.94
C ALA A 345 -3.50 -23.65 2.76
N VAL A 346 -4.29 -23.18 3.74
CA VAL A 346 -4.96 -21.87 3.71
C VAL A 346 -3.94 -20.74 3.63
N VAL A 347 -2.91 -20.75 4.46
CA VAL A 347 -1.89 -19.67 4.51
C VAL A 347 -1.12 -19.57 3.19
N ARG A 348 -0.77 -20.72 2.61
CA ARG A 348 -0.11 -20.77 1.30
C ARG A 348 -1.04 -20.30 0.18
N ASP A 349 -2.27 -20.81 0.14
CA ASP A 349 -3.22 -20.52 -0.92
C ASP A 349 -3.68 -19.05 -0.87
N ILE A 350 -3.76 -18.41 0.32
CA ILE A 350 -3.97 -16.96 0.45
C ILE A 350 -2.92 -16.21 -0.36
N GLY A 351 -1.63 -16.44 -0.10
CA GLY A 351 -0.55 -15.74 -0.83
C GLY A 351 -0.58 -15.98 -2.34
N LEU A 352 -0.97 -17.16 -2.81
CA LEU A 352 -1.00 -17.48 -4.23
C LEU A 352 -2.19 -16.85 -4.98
N TYR A 353 -3.38 -16.86 -4.38
CA TYR A 353 -4.59 -16.43 -5.07
C TYR A 353 -4.98 -14.97 -4.77
N ILE A 354 -4.55 -14.40 -3.65
CA ILE A 354 -4.85 -13.01 -3.33
C ILE A 354 -4.05 -12.04 -4.20
N LEU A 355 -2.81 -12.39 -4.57
CA LEU A 355 -1.96 -11.50 -5.37
C LEU A 355 -2.55 -11.23 -6.76
N PRO A 356 -3.08 -12.24 -7.50
CA PRO A 356 -3.83 -11.99 -8.73
C PRO A 356 -5.10 -11.14 -8.55
N VAL A 357 -5.84 -11.33 -7.45
CA VAL A 357 -7.02 -10.48 -7.14
C VAL A 357 -6.59 -9.02 -6.99
N ILE A 358 -5.50 -8.79 -6.25
CA ILE A 358 -4.91 -7.45 -6.08
C ILE A 358 -4.39 -6.90 -7.41
N CYS A 359 -3.85 -7.72 -8.31
CA CYS A 359 -3.49 -7.27 -9.65
C CYS A 359 -4.69 -6.71 -10.43
N GLY A 360 -5.86 -7.35 -10.31
CA GLY A 360 -7.10 -6.80 -10.88
C GLY A 360 -7.46 -5.42 -10.31
N LEU A 361 -7.34 -5.25 -8.99
CA LEU A 361 -7.52 -3.95 -8.33
C LEU A 361 -6.51 -2.91 -8.81
N LEU A 362 -5.23 -3.26 -8.97
CA LEU A 362 -4.20 -2.35 -9.44
C LEU A 362 -4.46 -1.87 -10.88
N ILE A 363 -5.03 -2.72 -11.74
CA ILE A 363 -5.44 -2.30 -13.08
C ILE A 363 -6.59 -1.30 -12.99
N THR A 364 -7.61 -1.58 -12.16
CA THR A 364 -8.71 -0.63 -11.89
C THR A 364 -8.16 0.71 -11.42
N THR A 365 -7.32 0.71 -10.38
CA THR A 365 -6.70 1.93 -9.83
C THR A 365 -5.84 2.67 -10.85
N SER A 366 -5.13 1.96 -11.73
CA SER A 366 -4.36 2.60 -12.80
C SER A 366 -5.27 3.37 -13.77
N LEU A 367 -6.45 2.85 -14.08
CA LEU A 367 -7.44 3.56 -14.91
C LEU A 367 -8.06 4.74 -14.16
N SER A 368 -8.45 4.57 -12.91
CA SER A 368 -8.99 5.65 -12.08
C SER A 368 -7.97 6.81 -11.93
N MET A 369 -6.68 6.49 -11.81
CA MET A 369 -5.60 7.48 -11.81
C MET A 369 -5.48 8.23 -13.14
N LEU A 370 -5.62 7.54 -14.28
CA LEU A 370 -5.60 8.18 -15.61
C LEU A 370 -6.82 9.08 -15.83
N ASN A 371 -8.01 8.64 -15.40
CA ASN A 371 -9.22 9.45 -15.47
C ASN A 371 -9.10 10.72 -14.60
N ALA A 372 -8.60 10.58 -13.36
CA ALA A 372 -8.32 11.74 -12.50
C ALA A 372 -7.31 12.71 -13.14
N GLY A 373 -6.27 12.19 -13.81
CA GLY A 373 -5.32 13.00 -14.57
C GLY A 373 -5.96 13.74 -15.75
N ALA A 374 -6.91 13.10 -16.44
CA ALA A 374 -7.70 13.73 -17.49
C ALA A 374 -8.58 14.86 -16.94
N ASP A 375 -9.22 14.68 -15.78
CA ASP A 375 -10.04 15.72 -15.13
C ASP A 375 -9.20 16.93 -14.70
N VAL A 376 -8.00 16.69 -14.16
CA VAL A 376 -7.02 17.75 -13.89
C VAL A 376 -6.69 18.52 -15.18
N SER A 377 -6.51 17.82 -16.30
CA SER A 377 -6.22 18.46 -17.59
C SER A 377 -7.37 19.32 -18.12
N ILE A 378 -8.62 18.87 -17.96
CA ILE A 378 -9.82 19.63 -18.33
C ILE A 378 -9.87 20.94 -17.52
N ARG A 379 -9.62 20.88 -16.20
CA ARG A 379 -9.54 22.07 -15.34
C ARG A 379 -8.40 23.02 -15.71
N ALA A 380 -7.33 22.49 -16.32
CA ALA A 380 -6.21 23.26 -16.83
C ALA A 380 -6.44 23.82 -18.24
N GLY A 381 -7.57 23.54 -18.90
CA GLY A 381 -7.83 23.95 -20.29
C GLY A 381 -7.16 23.07 -21.35
N VAL A 382 -6.58 21.94 -20.96
CA VAL A 382 -5.91 20.98 -21.85
C VAL A 382 -6.88 19.87 -22.27
N GLN A 383 -6.79 19.42 -23.52
CA GLN A 383 -7.64 18.37 -24.05
C GLN A 383 -7.36 17.01 -23.36
N PRO A 384 -8.37 16.31 -22.81
CA PRO A 384 -8.16 15.10 -22.02
C PRO A 384 -7.57 13.94 -22.82
N TRP A 385 -8.01 13.75 -24.06
CA TRP A 385 -7.50 12.69 -24.93
C TRP A 385 -5.99 12.81 -25.16
N LEU A 386 -5.49 14.05 -25.33
CA LEU A 386 -4.06 14.33 -25.51
C LEU A 386 -3.29 13.96 -24.24
N THR A 387 -3.78 14.39 -23.08
CA THR A 387 -3.19 14.05 -21.77
C THR A 387 -3.10 12.54 -21.57
N LEU A 388 -4.15 11.79 -21.92
CA LEU A 388 -4.18 10.34 -21.80
C LEU A 388 -3.16 9.67 -22.72
N TRP A 389 -3.10 10.03 -24.01
CA TRP A 389 -2.11 9.46 -24.93
C TRP A 389 -0.67 9.77 -24.51
N LEU A 390 -0.40 11.00 -24.07
CA LEU A 390 0.91 11.39 -23.55
C LEU A 390 1.24 10.61 -22.28
N SER A 391 0.27 10.41 -21.38
CA SER A 391 0.47 9.64 -20.14
C SER A 391 0.77 8.17 -20.43
N LEU A 392 0.08 7.56 -21.40
CA LEU A 392 0.34 6.18 -21.85
C LEU A 392 1.74 6.07 -22.46
N ALA A 393 2.10 6.96 -23.39
CA ALA A 393 3.41 6.99 -24.03
C ALA A 393 4.53 7.20 -22.99
N ALA A 394 4.33 8.13 -22.05
CA ALA A 394 5.27 8.40 -20.97
C ALA A 394 5.39 7.20 -20.02
N THR A 395 4.31 6.46 -19.75
CA THR A 395 4.35 5.24 -18.92
C THR A 395 5.22 4.18 -19.55
N VAL A 396 5.09 3.97 -20.87
CA VAL A 396 5.94 3.04 -21.63
C VAL A 396 7.40 3.51 -21.59
N LEU A 397 7.64 4.80 -21.81
CA LEU A 397 8.99 5.38 -21.78
C LEU A 397 9.67 5.24 -20.41
N VAL A 398 8.96 5.56 -19.32
CA VAL A 398 9.45 5.43 -17.94
C VAL A 398 9.73 3.96 -17.63
N THR A 399 8.85 3.04 -18.02
CA THR A 399 9.06 1.60 -17.82
C THR A 399 10.32 1.12 -18.56
N TRP A 400 10.51 1.57 -19.80
CA TRP A 400 11.70 1.26 -20.59
C TRP A 400 12.98 1.86 -19.98
N LEU A 401 12.93 3.13 -19.55
CA LEU A 401 14.05 3.82 -18.92
C LEU A 401 14.48 3.13 -17.63
N ARG A 402 13.52 2.72 -16.77
CA ARG A 402 13.82 2.00 -15.52
C ARG A 402 14.50 0.65 -15.77
N HIS A 403 14.08 -0.06 -16.81
CA HIS A 403 14.70 -1.34 -17.16
C HIS A 403 16.11 -1.16 -17.76
N ARG A 404 16.33 -0.11 -18.55
CA ARG A 404 17.61 0.12 -19.26
C ARG A 404 18.63 0.92 -18.46
N ARG A 405 18.18 1.83 -17.59
CA ARG A 405 19.03 2.74 -16.82
C ARG A 405 18.59 2.74 -15.36
N SER A 406 19.54 2.54 -14.46
CA SER A 406 19.35 2.55 -13.00
C SER A 406 19.15 3.97 -12.46
N VAL A 407 18.22 4.73 -13.04
CA VAL A 407 17.85 6.06 -12.58
C VAL A 407 17.05 5.91 -11.28
N HIS A 408 17.35 6.75 -10.29
CA HIS A 408 16.65 6.71 -9.00
C HIS A 408 15.18 7.08 -9.18
N ASP A 409 14.27 6.34 -8.53
CA ASP A 409 12.82 6.52 -8.62
C ASP A 409 12.38 7.96 -8.27
N ALA A 410 13.00 8.59 -7.26
CA ALA A 410 12.72 9.98 -6.89
C ALA A 410 13.03 10.99 -8.01
N VAL A 411 14.07 10.73 -8.81
CA VAL A 411 14.43 11.59 -9.95
C VAL A 411 13.39 11.46 -11.05
N LEU A 412 12.93 10.23 -11.33
CA LEU A 412 11.88 10.00 -12.33
C LEU A 412 10.55 10.64 -11.92
N ILE A 413 10.17 10.55 -10.64
CA ILE A 413 8.99 11.25 -10.09
C ILE A 413 9.10 12.76 -10.32
N LEU A 414 10.23 13.37 -9.96
CA LEU A 414 10.45 14.81 -10.12
C LEU A 414 10.43 15.23 -11.58
N LEU A 415 11.08 14.48 -12.47
CA LEU A 415 11.10 14.76 -13.91
C LEU A 415 9.70 14.66 -14.53
N CYS A 416 8.94 13.61 -14.22
CA CYS A 416 7.59 13.47 -14.75
C CYS A 416 6.68 14.59 -14.25
N GLY A 417 6.74 14.90 -12.94
CA GLY A 417 5.92 15.98 -12.36
C GLY A 417 6.30 17.37 -12.88
N ALA A 418 7.61 17.64 -13.08
CA ALA A 418 8.06 18.89 -13.69
C ALA A 418 7.61 19.01 -15.15
N ALA A 419 7.67 17.91 -15.91
CA ALA A 419 7.23 17.89 -17.30
C ALA A 419 5.72 18.14 -17.43
N SER A 420 4.89 17.51 -16.61
CA SER A 420 3.44 17.75 -16.64
C SER A 420 3.08 19.15 -16.20
N LEU A 421 3.74 19.65 -15.14
CA LEU A 421 3.56 21.02 -14.66
C LEU A 421 3.91 22.05 -15.74
N ALA A 422 5.05 21.90 -16.42
CA ALA A 422 5.46 22.79 -17.50
C ALA A 422 4.49 22.73 -18.69
N ALA A 423 4.05 21.54 -19.09
CA ALA A 423 3.11 21.38 -20.21
C ALA A 423 1.74 22.02 -19.93
N MET A 424 1.22 21.89 -18.70
CA MET A 424 -0.11 22.37 -18.33
C MET A 424 -0.16 23.84 -17.91
N THR A 425 0.98 24.43 -17.57
CA THR A 425 1.06 25.88 -17.27
C THR A 425 1.33 26.72 -18.50
N ALA A 426 1.83 26.11 -19.58
CA ALA A 426 2.07 26.76 -20.86
C ALA A 426 0.85 26.74 -21.81
N ALA A 427 -0.18 25.97 -21.48
CA ALA A 427 -1.47 25.91 -22.16
C ALA A 427 -2.45 26.92 -21.55
#